data_AF-E3M151-F1
#
_entry.id   AF-E3M151-F1
#
_cell.length_a   1.000
_cell.length_b   1.000
_cell.length_c   1.000
_cell.angle_alpha   90.00
_cell.angle_beta   90.00
_cell.angle_gamma   90.00
#
_symmetry.space_group_name_H-M   'P 1'
#
loop_
_entity.id
_entity.type
_entity.pdbx_description
1 polymer ?
#
loop_
_entity_poly.entity_id
_entity_poly.type
_entity_poly.pdbx_seq_one_letter_code
_entity_poly.pdbx_strand_id
1 'polypeptide(L)'
;MIIRLKSTNKTFWLPIYIMNDSSFQSGAYLILLIIEFILYILTAVIICSTVRIFLKIKLFHRNMNIMKTLFLCQWFEAIVAKLMIIPFQIGVFKICDSTQPYVSWWSEEGSDEIIVIEKASTIVNLLIIASFLVWHYAYSMIFGILNLGLERIFATVLLKDYENKPRLYIPVLLICSTHAVTSVFSYLVLTNRTGFYIGTSPCFINSGLSFMMYVIVLKVNKRRRKKLEDPGPGCDYSLAQQFQVKENYRALKLAKNLLIVVLCAMSVPCALLIMLVIGLIPSFKMILIHVMENSIYLNPIIICTVLMFSSTVWRDEYLKLIPGWKRFRTARVFKVRPKPQLTHRASTAPVEPDEGLIYFEQLKKSWQ
;
A
#
# COMPACT_ATOMS: atom_id res chain seq x y z
N MET A 1 4.29 23.18 -1.70
CA MET A 1 4.89 24.53 -1.78
C MET A 1 5.80 24.67 -2.98
N ILE A 2 5.93 25.86 -3.57
CA ILE A 2 6.82 26.12 -4.71
C ILE A 2 8.02 26.98 -4.26
N ILE A 3 9.22 26.58 -4.68
CA ILE A 3 10.45 27.37 -4.52
C ILE A 3 10.96 27.82 -5.89
N ARG A 4 11.59 28.99 -5.98
CA ARG A 4 12.23 29.51 -7.19
C ARG A 4 13.70 29.79 -6.92
N LEU A 5 14.61 29.19 -7.70
CA LEU A 5 16.04 29.49 -7.64
C LEU A 5 16.36 30.71 -8.50
N LYS A 6 16.76 31.83 -7.88
CA LYS A 6 17.08 33.08 -8.58
C LYS A 6 18.23 32.91 -9.57
N SER A 7 19.21 32.06 -9.27
CA SER A 7 20.38 31.81 -10.12
C SER A 7 20.07 31.14 -11.47
N THR A 8 19.00 30.35 -11.55
CA THR A 8 18.64 29.58 -12.76
C THR A 8 17.24 29.89 -13.28
N ASN A 9 16.50 30.73 -12.55
CA ASN A 9 15.08 31.01 -12.73
C ASN A 9 14.18 29.75 -12.82
N LYS A 10 14.62 28.64 -12.22
CA LYS A 10 13.87 27.38 -12.19
C LYS A 10 12.96 27.32 -10.96
N THR A 11 11.74 26.85 -11.16
CA THR A 11 10.77 26.59 -10.09
C THR A 11 10.74 25.10 -9.73
N PHE A 12 10.61 24.79 -8.44
CA PHE A 12 10.43 23.43 -7.95
C PHE A 12 9.21 23.31 -7.06
N TRP A 13 8.40 22.28 -7.29
CA TRP A 13 7.26 21.94 -6.45
C TRP A 13 7.65 20.90 -5.40
N LEU A 14 7.79 21.35 -4.16
CA LEU A 14 8.17 20.52 -3.03
C LEU A 14 6.91 19.94 -2.36
N PRO A 15 6.92 18.65 -1.99
CA PRO A 15 5.86 17.99 -1.22
C PRO A 15 6.00 18.31 0.28
N ILE A 16 6.21 19.59 0.58
CA ILE A 16 6.37 20.15 1.92
C ILE A 16 5.36 21.28 2.04
N TYR A 17 4.57 21.25 3.12
CA TYR A 17 3.45 22.18 3.28
C TYR A 17 3.64 23.16 4.43
N ILE A 18 4.61 22.89 5.32
CA ILE A 18 5.06 23.79 6.38
C ILE A 18 6.59 23.89 6.34
N MET A 19 7.12 25.10 6.41
CA MET A 19 8.54 25.35 6.63
C MET A 19 8.77 26.39 7.72
N ASN A 20 9.90 26.24 8.41
CA ASN A 20 10.41 27.20 9.39
C ASN A 20 9.41 27.48 10.52
N ASP A 21 8.74 26.44 11.01
CA ASP A 21 7.79 26.55 12.10
C ASP A 21 8.50 26.44 13.45
N SER A 22 8.64 27.59 14.13
CA SER A 22 9.21 27.67 15.47
C SER A 22 8.30 27.05 16.54
N SER A 23 7.04 26.74 16.22
CA SER A 23 6.09 26.08 17.14
C SER A 23 6.59 24.72 17.61
N PHE A 24 7.44 24.04 16.82
CA PHE A 24 8.08 22.77 17.20
C PHE A 24 9.06 22.89 18.38
N GLN A 25 9.50 24.11 18.74
CA GLN A 25 10.29 24.36 19.95
C GLN A 25 9.45 24.42 21.23
N SER A 26 8.12 24.50 21.12
CA SER A 26 7.21 24.40 22.26
C SER A 26 6.98 22.94 22.66
N GLY A 27 6.85 22.68 23.97
CA GLY A 27 6.84 21.31 24.52
C GLY A 27 5.76 20.38 23.94
N ALA A 28 4.58 20.90 23.58
CA ALA A 28 3.49 20.08 23.03
C ALA A 28 3.78 19.55 21.61
N TYR A 29 4.34 20.38 20.73
CA TYR A 29 4.72 19.96 19.37
C TYR A 29 5.96 19.07 19.36
N LEU A 30 6.88 19.25 20.32
CA LEU A 30 7.99 18.32 20.53
C LEU A 30 7.50 16.92 20.90
N ILE A 31 6.48 16.81 21.77
CA ILE A 31 5.85 15.53 22.12
C ILE A 31 5.21 14.89 20.87
N LEU A 32 4.49 15.66 20.05
CA LEU A 32 3.91 15.17 18.80
C LEU A 32 4.99 14.62 17.84
N LEU A 33 6.12 15.32 17.71
CA LEU A 33 7.25 14.88 16.90
C LEU A 33 7.84 13.56 17.43
N ILE A 34 8.03 13.42 18.74
CA ILE A 34 8.53 12.17 19.35
C ILE A 34 7.55 11.03 19.08
N ILE A 35 6.24 11.25 19.23
CA ILE A 35 5.20 10.26 18.93
C ILE A 35 5.26 9.87 17.45
N GLU A 36 5.41 10.84 16.54
CA GLU A 36 5.54 10.59 15.10
C GLU A 36 6.75 9.71 14.78
N PHE A 37 7.92 9.99 15.38
CA PHE A 37 9.11 9.14 15.24
C PHE A 37 8.88 7.71 15.74
N ILE A 38 8.22 7.55 16.89
CA ILE A 38 7.86 6.22 17.41
C ILE A 38 6.92 5.49 16.43
N LEU A 39 5.94 6.18 15.86
CA LEU A 39 5.02 5.62 14.88
C LEU A 39 5.74 5.21 13.58
N TYR A 40 6.76 5.95 13.13
CA TYR A 40 7.59 5.55 12.01
C TYR A 40 8.40 4.29 12.29
N ILE A 41 9.01 4.18 13.47
CA ILE A 41 9.71 2.96 13.88
C ILE A 41 8.73 1.77 13.94
N LEU A 42 7.55 1.97 14.52
CA LEU A 42 6.51 0.95 14.56
C LEU A 42 6.07 0.52 13.14
N THR A 43 5.92 1.48 12.22
CA THR A 43 5.57 1.22 10.82
C THR A 43 6.64 0.35 10.15
N ALA A 44 7.92 0.67 10.35
CA ALA A 44 9.03 -0.13 9.84
C ALA A 44 8.98 -1.57 10.35
N VAL A 45 8.72 -1.76 11.65
CA VAL A 45 8.60 -3.09 12.28
C VAL A 45 7.42 -3.87 11.67
N ILE A 46 6.26 -3.23 11.47
CA ILE A 46 5.08 -3.85 10.87
C ILE A 46 5.35 -4.26 9.41
N ILE A 47 6.01 -3.41 8.62
CA ILE A 47 6.39 -3.72 7.24
C ILE A 47 7.35 -4.91 7.20
N CYS A 48 8.43 -4.88 7.98
CA CYS A 48 9.39 -5.98 8.05
C CYS A 48 8.72 -7.30 8.47
N SER A 49 7.82 -7.24 9.46
CA SER A 49 7.04 -8.39 9.93
C SER A 49 6.13 -8.94 8.83
N THR A 50 5.45 -8.06 8.11
CA THR A 50 4.56 -8.41 6.99
C THR A 50 5.33 -9.06 5.85
N VAL A 51 6.46 -8.48 5.45
CA VAL A 51 7.35 -9.03 4.41
C VAL A 51 7.86 -10.42 4.82
N ARG A 52 8.29 -10.59 6.08
CA ARG A 52 8.72 -11.89 6.61
C ARG A 52 7.60 -12.94 6.49
N ILE A 53 6.36 -12.58 6.80
CA ILE A 53 5.20 -13.48 6.69
C ILE A 53 4.91 -13.83 5.22
N PHE A 54 4.98 -12.87 4.29
CA PHE A 54 4.79 -13.14 2.87
C PHE A 54 5.87 -14.06 2.29
N LEU A 55 7.12 -13.93 2.73
CA LEU A 55 8.19 -14.83 2.31
C LEU A 55 8.03 -16.24 2.89
N LYS A 56 7.48 -16.35 4.11
CA LYS A 56 7.24 -17.64 4.79
C LYS A 56 5.99 -18.36 4.27
N ILE A 57 4.86 -17.66 4.13
CA ILE A 57 3.57 -18.24 3.75
C ILE A 57 3.19 -17.76 2.35
N LYS A 58 3.32 -18.68 1.38
CA LYS A 58 3.00 -18.44 -0.03
C LYS A 58 1.52 -18.73 -0.31
N LEU A 59 0.66 -17.74 -0.05
CA LEU A 59 -0.76 -17.80 -0.48
C LEU A 59 -0.96 -17.33 -1.92
N PHE A 60 -0.11 -16.44 -2.41
CA PHE A 60 -0.12 -16.01 -3.80
C PHE A 60 1.07 -16.61 -4.55
N HIS A 61 0.94 -16.70 -5.87
CA HIS A 61 2.05 -17.03 -6.77
C HIS A 61 3.27 -16.15 -6.50
N ARG A 62 4.47 -16.71 -6.74
CA ARG A 62 5.76 -16.06 -6.48
C ARG A 62 5.86 -14.66 -7.07
N ASN A 63 5.36 -14.46 -8.29
CA ASN A 63 5.41 -13.16 -8.98
C ASN A 63 4.70 -12.04 -8.19
N MET A 64 3.49 -12.33 -7.69
CA MET A 64 2.73 -11.37 -6.90
C MET A 64 3.37 -11.09 -5.54
N ASN A 65 3.98 -12.08 -4.90
CA ASN A 65 4.68 -11.87 -3.63
C ASN A 65 5.94 -11.01 -3.80
N ILE A 66 6.66 -11.14 -4.92
CA ILE A 66 7.82 -10.29 -5.24
C ILE A 66 7.37 -8.84 -5.37
N MET A 67 6.34 -8.56 -6.18
CA MET A 67 5.85 -7.19 -6.38
C MET A 67 5.33 -6.56 -5.09
N LYS A 68 4.49 -7.28 -4.32
CA LYS A 68 3.97 -6.79 -3.04
C LYS A 68 5.08 -6.45 -2.06
N THR A 69 6.09 -7.31 -1.96
CA THR A 69 7.25 -7.08 -1.09
C THR A 69 8.00 -5.82 -1.51
N LEU A 70 8.27 -5.65 -2.80
CA LEU A 70 9.01 -4.48 -3.30
C LEU A 70 8.24 -3.17 -3.10
N PHE A 71 6.94 -3.14 -3.40
CA PHE A 71 6.12 -1.95 -3.16
C PHE A 71 5.99 -1.61 -1.67
N LEU A 72 5.94 -2.61 -0.78
CA LEU A 72 5.98 -2.35 0.67
C LEU A 72 7.34 -1.82 1.12
N CYS A 73 8.44 -2.37 0.61
CA CYS A 73 9.79 -1.90 0.92
C CYS A 73 10.06 -0.47 0.40
N GLN A 74 9.30 0.00 -0.60
CA GLN A 74 9.46 1.36 -1.09
C GLN A 74 9.15 2.44 -0.04
N TRP A 75 8.42 2.10 1.02
CA TRP A 75 8.25 2.98 2.17
C TRP A 75 9.59 3.38 2.82
N PHE A 76 10.62 2.52 2.75
CA PHE A 76 11.96 2.85 3.26
C PHE A 76 12.63 3.99 2.47
N GLU A 77 12.33 4.12 1.18
CA GLU A 77 12.76 5.27 0.37
C GLU A 77 12.08 6.56 0.88
N ALA A 78 10.78 6.48 1.14
CA ALA A 78 9.97 7.60 1.61
C ALA A 78 10.40 8.12 2.99
N ILE A 79 10.68 7.20 3.94
CA ILE A 79 11.08 7.60 5.28
C ILE A 79 12.47 8.24 5.29
N VAL A 80 13.42 7.75 4.49
CA VAL A 80 14.73 8.39 4.32
C VAL A 80 14.56 9.82 3.81
N ALA A 81 13.70 10.03 2.82
CA ALA A 81 13.39 11.35 2.30
C ALA A 81 12.70 12.25 3.34
N LYS A 82 11.75 11.72 4.12
CA LYS A 82 11.07 12.47 5.19
C LYS A 82 12.05 12.90 6.28
N LEU A 83 12.97 12.03 6.68
CA LEU A 83 14.03 12.36 7.65
C LEU A 83 14.95 13.49 7.16
N MET A 84 15.22 13.56 5.85
CA MET A 84 15.97 14.68 5.25
C MET A 84 15.16 15.99 5.24
N ILE A 85 13.82 15.92 5.18
CA ILE A 85 12.92 17.07 5.11
C ILE A 85 12.63 17.68 6.49
N ILE A 86 12.50 16.86 7.54
CA ILE A 86 12.13 17.30 8.91
C ILE A 86 12.98 18.50 9.42
N PRO A 87 14.32 18.54 9.25
CA PRO A 87 15.12 19.70 9.68
C PRO A 87 14.71 21.04 9.06
N PHE A 88 14.14 21.01 7.84
CA PHE A 88 13.61 22.21 7.16
C PHE A 88 12.22 22.59 7.67
N GLN A 89 11.41 21.60 8.07
CA GLN A 89 10.08 21.84 8.65
C GLN A 89 10.18 22.52 10.03
N ILE A 90 11.08 22.00 10.88
CA ILE A 90 11.34 22.52 12.25
C ILE A 90 12.10 23.87 12.23
N GLY A 91 12.70 24.25 11.09
CA GLY A 91 13.47 25.49 10.97
C GLY A 91 14.89 25.41 11.52
N VAL A 92 15.47 24.21 11.65
CA VAL A 92 16.90 24.01 11.93
C VAL A 92 17.74 24.51 10.75
N PHE A 93 17.31 24.18 9.53
CA PHE A 93 17.86 24.75 8.30
C PHE A 93 16.90 25.79 7.74
N LYS A 94 17.29 27.06 7.84
CA LYS A 94 16.52 28.18 7.30
C LYS A 94 16.94 28.42 5.85
N ILE A 95 15.93 28.45 4.97
CA ILE A 95 16.11 28.76 3.55
C ILE A 95 15.93 30.27 3.30
N CYS A 96 15.11 30.93 4.12
CA CYS A 96 14.87 32.37 4.11
C CYS A 96 14.78 32.89 5.55
N ASP A 97 15.21 34.14 5.78
CA ASP A 97 15.27 34.79 7.11
C ASP A 97 13.91 35.29 7.63
N SER A 98 12.81 34.62 7.30
CA SER A 98 11.49 34.97 7.85
C SER A 98 11.32 34.44 9.27
N THR A 99 10.64 35.23 10.10
CA THR A 99 10.24 34.89 11.47
C THR A 99 8.92 34.12 11.53
N GLN A 100 8.14 34.09 10.44
CA GLN A 100 6.85 33.40 10.35
C GLN A 100 6.95 32.07 9.59
N PRO A 101 6.19 31.03 9.99
CA PRO A 101 6.14 29.76 9.27
C PRO A 101 5.55 29.96 7.87
N TYR A 102 6.20 29.39 6.86
CA TYR A 102 5.68 29.37 5.50
C TYR A 102 4.71 28.21 5.33
N VAL A 103 3.48 28.51 4.90
CA VAL A 103 2.44 27.52 4.64
C VAL A 103 1.88 27.72 3.23
N SER A 104 2.34 26.90 2.28
CA SER A 104 1.91 26.96 0.88
C SER A 104 1.79 25.57 0.26
N TRP A 105 0.80 25.41 -0.62
CA TRP A 105 0.41 24.12 -1.22
C TRP A 105 0.92 24.01 -2.66
N TRP A 106 0.37 24.86 -3.49
CA TRP A 106 0.71 25.11 -4.88
C TRP A 106 0.17 26.50 -5.18
N SER A 107 0.96 27.33 -5.84
CA SER A 107 0.60 28.72 -6.14
C SER A 107 0.87 29.00 -7.61
N GLU A 108 0.00 29.78 -8.26
CA GLU A 108 0.20 30.15 -9.65
C GLU A 108 1.45 31.02 -9.83
N GLU A 109 2.04 30.95 -11.02
CA GLU A 109 3.30 31.62 -11.32
C GLU A 109 3.14 33.15 -11.18
N GLY A 110 3.80 33.72 -10.16
CA GLY A 110 3.74 35.16 -9.88
C GLY A 110 3.04 35.55 -8.58
N SER A 111 2.57 34.60 -7.75
CA SER A 111 2.08 34.92 -6.40
C SER A 111 3.22 35.20 -5.40
N ASP A 112 2.93 36.03 -4.41
CA ASP A 112 3.83 36.35 -3.28
C ASP A 112 4.11 35.13 -2.36
N GLU A 113 3.46 33.99 -2.61
CA GLU A 113 3.63 32.74 -1.87
C GLU A 113 4.82 31.88 -2.37
N ILE A 114 5.47 32.27 -3.47
CA ILE A 114 6.63 31.56 -4.02
C ILE A 114 7.89 31.98 -3.26
N ILE A 115 8.58 31.01 -2.66
CA ILE A 115 9.81 31.27 -1.92
C ILE A 115 10.98 31.41 -2.89
N VAL A 116 11.59 32.59 -2.94
CA VAL A 116 12.75 32.87 -3.80
C VAL A 116 14.04 32.61 -3.03
N ILE A 117 14.87 31.71 -3.57
CA ILE A 117 16.16 31.33 -3.00
C ILE A 117 17.27 31.96 -3.85
N GLU A 118 18.16 32.73 -3.22
CA GLU A 118 19.19 33.49 -3.93
C GLU A 118 20.24 32.60 -4.61
N LYS A 119 20.70 31.54 -3.94
CA LYS A 119 21.74 30.64 -4.45
C LYS A 119 21.45 29.19 -4.11
N ALA A 120 21.66 28.30 -5.09
CA ALA A 120 21.65 26.86 -4.86
C ALA A 120 22.80 26.47 -3.93
N SER A 121 22.47 26.01 -2.72
CA SER A 121 23.43 25.45 -1.76
C SER A 121 23.31 23.92 -1.73
N THR A 122 24.32 23.24 -1.19
CA THR A 122 24.30 21.78 -0.99
C THR A 122 23.06 21.33 -0.21
N ILE A 123 22.64 22.13 0.77
CA ILE A 123 21.46 21.89 1.61
C ILE A 123 20.17 21.99 0.78
N VAL A 124 20.06 22.97 -0.12
CA VAL A 124 18.91 23.09 -1.03
C VAL A 124 18.86 21.93 -2.04
N ASN A 125 20.01 21.47 -2.54
CA ASN A 125 20.06 20.29 -3.42
C ASN A 125 19.60 19.02 -2.70
N LEU A 126 19.97 18.85 -1.43
CA LEU A 126 19.48 17.75 -0.60
C LEU A 126 17.95 17.78 -0.46
N LEU A 127 17.37 18.97 -0.26
CA LEU A 127 15.92 19.16 -0.20
C LEU A 127 15.22 18.77 -1.51
N ILE A 128 15.79 19.14 -2.66
CA ILE A 128 15.26 18.80 -3.98
C ILE A 128 15.31 17.28 -4.20
N ILE A 129 16.41 16.61 -3.82
CA ILE A 129 16.54 15.15 -3.91
C ILE A 129 15.51 14.46 -3.01
N ALA A 130 15.38 14.91 -1.75
CA ALA A 130 14.37 14.36 -0.84
C ALA A 130 12.95 14.54 -1.40
N SER A 131 12.67 15.71 -1.98
CA SER A 131 11.39 15.99 -2.61
C SER A 131 11.10 15.08 -3.80
N PHE A 132 12.12 14.77 -4.62
CA PHE A 132 12.00 13.79 -5.70
C PHE A 132 11.60 12.40 -5.17
N LEU A 133 12.27 11.93 -4.12
CA LEU A 133 12.02 10.61 -3.53
C LEU A 133 10.61 10.50 -2.93
N VAL A 134 10.11 11.57 -2.29
CA VAL A 134 8.73 11.60 -1.78
C VAL A 134 7.72 11.53 -2.92
N TRP A 135 7.91 12.30 -3.99
CA TRP A 135 7.04 12.22 -5.18
C TRP A 135 7.12 10.84 -5.83
N HIS A 136 8.31 10.25 -5.95
CA HIS A 136 8.51 8.92 -6.50
C HIS A 136 7.78 7.85 -5.69
N TYR A 137 7.87 7.90 -4.36
CA TYR A 137 7.07 7.03 -3.49
C TYR A 137 5.55 7.22 -3.71
N ALA A 138 5.07 8.45 -3.73
CA ALA A 138 3.64 8.75 -3.90
C ALA A 138 3.11 8.19 -5.23
N TYR A 139 3.81 8.44 -6.34
CA TYR A 139 3.42 7.90 -7.65
C TYR A 139 3.59 6.39 -7.72
N SER A 140 4.61 5.81 -7.11
CA SER A 140 4.74 4.35 -7.09
C SER A 140 3.65 3.65 -6.29
N MET A 141 3.09 4.27 -5.24
CA MET A 141 1.89 3.76 -4.59
C MET A 141 0.67 3.82 -5.54
N ILE A 142 0.52 4.92 -6.30
CA ILE A 142 -0.57 5.12 -7.26
C ILE A 142 -0.51 4.10 -8.40
N PHE A 143 0.65 3.92 -9.03
CA PHE A 143 0.82 3.00 -10.14
C PHE A 143 1.03 1.55 -9.69
N GLY A 144 1.52 1.34 -8.47
CA GLY A 144 1.78 0.01 -7.92
C GLY A 144 0.51 -0.84 -7.83
N ILE A 145 -0.62 -0.26 -7.43
CA ILE A 145 -1.89 -0.98 -7.37
C ILE A 145 -2.41 -1.41 -8.76
N LEU A 146 -2.22 -0.55 -9.77
CA LEU A 146 -2.50 -0.88 -11.16
C LEU A 146 -1.65 -2.07 -11.60
N ASN A 147 -0.37 -2.05 -11.22
CA ASN A 147 0.58 -3.09 -11.54
C ASN A 147 0.20 -4.46 -10.94
N LEU A 148 -0.27 -4.47 -9.69
CA LEU A 148 -0.83 -5.69 -9.08
C LEU A 148 -2.06 -6.20 -9.86
N GLY A 149 -2.89 -5.29 -10.39
CA GLY A 149 -4.02 -5.61 -11.26
C GLY A 149 -3.59 -6.25 -12.59
N LEU A 150 -2.56 -5.70 -13.25
CA LEU A 150 -2.00 -6.23 -14.48
C LEU A 150 -1.45 -7.66 -14.31
N GLU A 151 -0.76 -7.94 -13.20
CA GLU A 151 -0.31 -9.31 -12.94
C GLU A 151 -1.47 -10.28 -12.74
N ARG A 152 -2.59 -9.85 -12.12
CA ARG A 152 -3.80 -10.67 -12.03
C ARG A 152 -4.45 -10.94 -13.40
N ILE A 153 -4.36 -9.98 -14.33
CA ILE A 153 -4.77 -10.20 -15.73
C ILE A 153 -3.89 -11.26 -16.37
N PHE A 154 -2.57 -11.16 -16.25
CA PHE A 154 -1.65 -12.19 -16.79
C PHE A 154 -1.92 -13.57 -16.19
N ALA A 155 -2.11 -13.66 -14.87
CA ALA A 155 -2.47 -14.92 -14.20
C ALA A 155 -3.79 -15.51 -14.72
N THR A 156 -4.76 -14.65 -15.07
CA THR A 156 -6.05 -15.07 -15.62
C THR A 156 -5.94 -15.47 -17.09
N VAL A 157 -5.21 -14.73 -17.92
CA VAL A 157 -5.05 -15.02 -19.36
C VAL A 157 -4.22 -16.29 -19.56
N LEU A 158 -3.12 -16.43 -18.80
CA LEU A 158 -2.14 -17.51 -18.94
C LEU A 158 -2.46 -18.72 -18.04
N LEU A 159 -3.74 -18.92 -17.71
CA LEU A 159 -4.22 -19.91 -16.75
C LEU A 159 -3.53 -21.27 -16.88
N LYS A 160 -3.45 -21.83 -18.11
CA LYS A 160 -2.94 -23.18 -18.38
C LYS A 160 -1.56 -23.45 -17.78
N ASP A 161 -0.65 -22.47 -17.91
CA ASP A 161 0.78 -22.66 -17.66
C ASP A 161 1.38 -21.57 -16.76
N TYR A 162 0.56 -20.76 -16.09
CA TYR A 162 1.07 -19.64 -15.26
C TYR A 162 1.84 -20.14 -14.04
N GLU A 163 1.30 -21.16 -13.36
CA GLU A 163 1.90 -21.75 -12.15
C GLU A 163 3.04 -22.73 -12.46
N ASN A 164 3.06 -23.32 -13.67
CA ASN A 164 4.00 -24.37 -14.04
C ASN A 164 5.37 -23.83 -14.49
N LYS A 165 5.41 -22.58 -14.97
CA LYS A 165 6.64 -21.95 -15.46
C LYS A 165 6.96 -20.72 -14.62
N PRO A 166 8.17 -20.59 -14.04
CA PRO A 166 8.55 -19.40 -13.29
C PRO A 166 8.73 -18.22 -14.26
N ARG A 167 7.64 -17.50 -14.54
CA ARG A 167 7.62 -16.34 -15.44
C ARG A 167 8.07 -15.08 -14.71
N LEU A 168 9.30 -15.09 -14.18
CA LEU A 168 9.86 -13.97 -13.43
C LEU A 168 10.05 -12.71 -14.28
N TYR A 169 10.11 -12.84 -15.61
CA TYR A 169 10.14 -11.69 -16.51
C TYR A 169 8.88 -10.82 -16.40
N ILE A 170 7.71 -11.39 -16.06
CA ILE A 170 6.45 -10.63 -15.91
C ILE A 170 6.56 -9.60 -14.78
N PRO A 171 6.79 -9.99 -13.51
CA PRO A 171 6.92 -9.02 -12.43
C PRO A 171 8.11 -8.09 -12.64
N VAL A 172 9.25 -8.55 -13.18
CA VAL A 172 10.42 -7.69 -13.45
C VAL A 172 10.07 -6.59 -14.44
N LEU A 173 9.49 -6.94 -15.60
CA LEU A 173 9.09 -5.95 -16.61
C LEU A 173 8.06 -4.96 -16.06
N LEU A 174 7.08 -5.46 -15.32
CA LEU A 174 6.04 -4.68 -14.66
C LEU A 174 6.60 -3.70 -13.60
N ILE A 175 7.57 -4.13 -12.80
CA ILE A 175 8.23 -3.28 -11.79
C ILE A 175 9.09 -2.22 -12.48
N CYS A 176 9.94 -2.63 -13.43
CA CYS A 176 10.82 -1.71 -14.16
C CYS A 176 10.03 -0.64 -14.92
N SER A 177 8.94 -1.03 -15.61
CA SER A 177 8.09 -0.08 -16.30
C SER A 177 7.39 0.88 -15.34
N THR A 178 6.92 0.39 -14.20
CA THR A 178 6.28 1.22 -13.16
C THR A 178 7.27 2.26 -12.64
N HIS A 179 8.49 1.87 -12.26
CA HIS A 179 9.49 2.81 -11.74
C HIS A 179 9.99 3.81 -12.79
N ALA A 180 10.08 3.40 -14.06
CA ALA A 180 10.41 4.32 -15.15
C ALA A 180 9.32 5.40 -15.30
N VAL A 181 8.04 5.00 -15.33
CA VAL A 181 6.91 5.93 -15.43
C VAL A 181 6.84 6.84 -14.21
N THR A 182 6.94 6.29 -12.99
CA THR A 182 6.83 7.08 -11.76
C THR A 182 7.99 8.06 -11.61
N SER A 183 9.21 7.68 -11.99
CA SER A 183 10.36 8.60 -11.99
C SER A 183 10.17 9.78 -12.94
N VAL A 184 9.62 9.54 -14.14
CA VAL A 184 9.31 10.62 -15.10
C VAL A 184 8.25 11.57 -14.53
N PHE A 185 7.15 11.03 -14.00
CA PHE A 185 6.11 11.86 -13.38
C PHE A 185 6.64 12.67 -12.19
N SER A 186 7.42 12.06 -11.31
CA SER A 186 8.03 12.74 -10.17
C SER A 186 8.95 13.88 -10.61
N TYR A 187 9.73 13.70 -11.68
CA TYR A 187 10.57 14.75 -12.22
C TYR A 187 9.76 15.92 -12.81
N LEU A 188 8.70 15.62 -13.58
CA LEU A 188 7.84 16.63 -14.20
C LEU A 188 7.10 17.47 -13.16
N VAL A 189 6.62 16.81 -12.10
CA VAL A 189 5.93 17.43 -10.97
C VAL A 189 6.92 18.27 -10.15
N LEU A 190 8.07 17.70 -9.81
CA LEU A 190 9.12 18.40 -9.08
C LEU A 190 9.58 19.66 -9.81
N THR A 191 9.68 19.64 -11.14
CA THR A 191 10.06 20.82 -11.95
C THR A 191 8.90 21.76 -12.26
N ASN A 192 7.74 21.55 -11.62
CA ASN A 192 6.51 22.32 -11.78
C ASN A 192 6.03 22.45 -13.24
N ARG A 193 6.32 21.47 -14.12
CA ARG A 193 5.92 21.51 -15.53
C ARG A 193 4.48 21.08 -15.79
N THR A 194 3.85 20.39 -14.84
CA THR A 194 2.49 19.87 -14.98
C THR A 194 1.43 20.81 -14.44
N GLY A 195 1.76 21.65 -13.45
CA GLY A 195 0.77 22.33 -12.62
C GLY A 195 0.01 21.37 -11.69
N PHE A 196 -0.88 21.92 -10.85
CA PHE A 196 -1.60 21.17 -9.82
C PHE A 196 -2.55 20.12 -10.41
N TYR A 197 -3.46 20.53 -11.29
CA TYR A 197 -4.51 19.65 -11.83
C TYR A 197 -3.95 18.42 -12.55
N ILE A 198 -2.97 18.62 -13.44
CA ILE A 198 -2.34 17.52 -14.18
C ILE A 198 -1.51 16.66 -13.22
N GLY A 199 -0.84 17.25 -12.23
CA GLY A 199 -0.06 16.53 -11.21
C GLY A 199 -0.92 15.60 -10.35
N THR A 200 -2.13 16.02 -9.98
CA THR A 200 -3.06 15.22 -9.16
C THR A 200 -3.90 14.22 -9.97
N SER A 201 -4.10 14.47 -11.27
CA SER A 201 -4.92 13.61 -12.16
C SER A 201 -4.57 12.10 -12.14
N PRO A 202 -3.29 11.66 -12.03
CA PRO A 202 -2.96 10.25 -12.04
C PRO A 202 -3.55 9.50 -10.86
N CYS A 203 -3.79 10.16 -9.72
CA CYS A 203 -4.41 9.52 -8.56
C CYS A 203 -5.84 9.05 -8.89
N PHE A 204 -6.65 9.89 -9.54
CA PHE A 204 -8.02 9.56 -9.90
C PHE A 204 -8.09 8.56 -11.05
N ILE A 205 -7.30 8.78 -12.10
CA ILE A 205 -7.28 7.92 -13.29
C ILE A 205 -6.83 6.50 -12.93
N ASN A 206 -5.72 6.35 -12.22
CA ASN A 206 -5.23 5.01 -11.83
C ASN A 206 -6.15 4.32 -10.83
N SER A 207 -6.81 5.06 -9.93
CA SER A 207 -7.81 4.49 -9.02
C SER A 207 -9.00 3.89 -9.80
N GLY A 208 -9.53 4.64 -10.77
CA GLY A 208 -10.59 4.18 -11.66
C GLY A 208 -10.19 2.97 -12.50
N LEU A 209 -9.00 3.02 -13.11
CA LEU A 209 -8.47 1.91 -13.91
C LEU A 209 -8.27 0.64 -13.08
N SER A 210 -7.68 0.76 -11.89
CA SER A 210 -7.46 -0.36 -10.97
C SER A 210 -8.76 -1.03 -10.54
N PHE A 211 -9.78 -0.23 -10.23
CA PHE A 211 -11.12 -0.74 -9.91
C PHE A 211 -11.76 -1.46 -11.10
N MET A 212 -11.69 -0.87 -12.29
CA MET A 212 -12.21 -1.48 -13.51
C MET A 212 -11.52 -2.81 -13.83
N MET A 213 -10.18 -2.86 -13.75
CA MET A 213 -9.40 -4.08 -13.95
C MET A 213 -9.83 -5.18 -12.98
N TYR A 214 -9.99 -4.85 -11.70
CA TYR A 214 -10.47 -5.81 -10.71
C TYR A 214 -11.85 -6.38 -11.07
N VAL A 215 -12.80 -5.51 -11.46
CA VAL A 215 -14.15 -5.94 -11.86
C VAL A 215 -14.12 -6.85 -13.09
N ILE A 216 -13.31 -6.52 -14.09
CA ILE A 216 -13.13 -7.35 -15.30
C ILE A 216 -12.58 -8.72 -14.94
N VAL A 217 -11.47 -8.76 -14.18
CA VAL A 217 -10.83 -10.01 -13.77
C VAL A 217 -11.76 -10.86 -12.91
N LEU A 218 -12.52 -10.24 -12.00
CA LEU A 218 -13.51 -10.93 -11.19
C LEU A 218 -14.64 -11.52 -12.05
N LYS A 219 -15.19 -10.76 -13.00
CA LYS A 219 -16.24 -11.23 -13.92
C LYS A 219 -15.76 -12.42 -14.76
N VAL A 220 -14.55 -12.35 -15.31
CA VAL A 220 -13.96 -13.44 -16.11
C VAL A 220 -13.77 -14.70 -15.26
N ASN A 221 -13.17 -14.59 -14.07
CA ASN A 221 -12.94 -15.74 -13.20
C ASN A 221 -14.25 -16.33 -12.66
N LYS A 222 -15.25 -15.51 -12.34
CA LYS A 222 -16.58 -15.98 -11.94
C LYS A 222 -17.29 -16.73 -13.08
N ARG A 223 -17.21 -16.24 -14.32
CA ARG A 223 -17.77 -16.92 -15.50
C ARG A 223 -17.10 -18.28 -15.72
N ARG A 224 -15.76 -18.34 -15.65
CA ARG A 224 -15.01 -19.60 -15.79
C ARG A 224 -15.36 -20.60 -14.70
N ARG A 225 -15.51 -20.14 -13.45
CA ARG A 225 -15.95 -20.99 -12.34
C ARG A 225 -17.36 -21.55 -12.58
N LYS A 226 -18.31 -20.74 -13.04
CA LYS A 226 -19.67 -21.23 -13.36
C LYS A 226 -19.66 -22.32 -14.43
N LYS A 227 -18.81 -22.20 -15.45
CA LYS A 227 -18.63 -23.24 -16.48
C LYS A 227 -18.03 -24.55 -15.94
N LEU A 228 -17.40 -24.53 -14.76
CA LEU A 228 -16.92 -25.73 -14.08
C LEU A 228 -18.01 -26.39 -13.23
N GLU A 229 -18.93 -25.59 -12.67
CA GLU A 229 -20.05 -26.07 -11.86
C GLU A 229 -21.19 -26.62 -12.73
N ASP A 230 -21.38 -26.03 -13.92
CA ASP A 230 -22.33 -26.48 -14.94
C ASP A 230 -21.59 -26.65 -16.29
N PRO A 231 -20.90 -27.79 -16.48
CA PRO A 231 -20.19 -28.07 -17.72
C PRO A 231 -21.21 -28.38 -18.81
N GLY A 232 -21.62 -27.34 -19.53
CA GLY A 232 -22.33 -27.52 -20.80
C GLY A 232 -21.51 -28.37 -21.80
N PRO A 233 -22.12 -28.83 -22.89
CA PRO A 233 -21.44 -29.69 -23.87
C PRO A 233 -20.17 -29.01 -24.41
N GLY A 234 -19.04 -29.74 -24.38
CA GLY A 234 -17.72 -29.27 -24.84
C GLY A 234 -16.81 -28.59 -23.81
N CYS A 235 -17.07 -28.76 -22.51
CA CYS A 235 -16.26 -28.17 -21.43
C CYS A 235 -15.07 -29.05 -21.02
N ASP A 236 -14.01 -29.09 -21.84
CA ASP A 236 -12.80 -29.89 -21.60
C ASP A 236 -11.77 -29.18 -20.70
N TYR A 237 -12.15 -28.85 -19.46
CA TYR A 237 -11.17 -28.37 -18.46
C TYR A 237 -10.44 -29.54 -17.82
N SER A 238 -9.10 -29.56 -17.94
CA SER A 238 -8.29 -30.53 -17.21
C SER A 238 -8.36 -30.28 -15.70
N LEU A 239 -8.18 -31.33 -14.89
CA LEU A 239 -8.24 -31.24 -13.41
C LEU A 239 -7.35 -30.11 -12.85
N ALA A 240 -6.14 -29.97 -13.40
CA ALA A 240 -5.21 -28.90 -13.03
C ALA A 240 -5.78 -27.51 -13.30
N GLN A 241 -6.47 -27.30 -14.43
CA GLN A 241 -7.11 -26.03 -14.74
C GLN A 241 -8.27 -25.72 -13.80
N GLN A 242 -9.06 -26.72 -13.40
CA GLN A 242 -10.15 -26.54 -12.45
C GLN A 242 -9.62 -26.05 -11.09
N PHE A 243 -8.54 -26.67 -10.61
CA PHE A 243 -7.87 -26.26 -9.38
C PHE A 243 -7.34 -24.83 -9.48
N GLN A 244 -6.68 -24.48 -10.58
CA GLN A 244 -6.15 -23.12 -10.82
C GLN A 244 -7.26 -22.06 -10.86
N VAL A 245 -8.43 -22.35 -11.44
CA VAL A 245 -9.55 -21.41 -11.46
C VAL A 245 -10.11 -21.19 -10.05
N LYS A 246 -10.28 -22.27 -9.26
CA LYS A 246 -10.74 -22.17 -7.87
C LYS A 246 -9.77 -21.35 -7.03
N GLU A 247 -8.47 -21.60 -7.15
CA GLU A 247 -7.44 -20.89 -6.39
C GLU A 247 -7.32 -19.42 -6.82
N ASN A 248 -7.32 -19.13 -8.12
CA ASN A 248 -7.32 -17.74 -8.61
C ASN A 248 -8.55 -16.96 -8.13
N TYR A 249 -9.73 -17.59 -8.10
CA TYR A 249 -10.94 -16.96 -7.57
C TYR A 249 -10.84 -16.66 -6.06
N ARG A 250 -10.26 -17.58 -5.28
CA ARG A 250 -9.97 -17.37 -3.84
C ARG A 250 -8.98 -16.21 -3.66
N ALA A 251 -7.89 -16.20 -4.42
CA ALA A 251 -6.89 -15.13 -4.42
C ALA A 251 -7.49 -13.76 -4.78
N LEU A 252 -8.46 -13.71 -5.70
CA LEU A 252 -9.18 -12.48 -6.07
C LEU A 252 -10.09 -11.95 -4.95
N LYS A 253 -10.72 -12.83 -4.16
CA LYS A 253 -11.48 -12.39 -2.97
C LYS A 253 -10.56 -11.73 -1.95
N LEU A 254 -9.38 -12.30 -1.76
CA LEU A 254 -8.34 -11.74 -0.88
C LEU A 254 -7.82 -10.39 -1.41
N ALA A 255 -7.57 -10.31 -2.72
CA ALA A 255 -7.14 -9.09 -3.40
C ALA A 255 -8.18 -7.97 -3.34
N LYS A 256 -9.48 -8.27 -3.25
CA LYS A 256 -10.55 -7.28 -3.10
C LYS A 256 -10.34 -6.40 -1.87
N ASN A 257 -10.10 -7.02 -0.73
CA ASN A 257 -9.95 -6.30 0.54
C ASN A 257 -8.70 -5.42 0.50
N LEU A 258 -7.62 -5.94 -0.08
CA LEU A 258 -6.39 -5.17 -0.33
C LEU A 258 -6.66 -3.95 -1.23
N LEU A 259 -7.31 -4.15 -2.37
CA LEU A 259 -7.64 -3.09 -3.32
C LEU A 259 -8.43 -1.97 -2.64
N ILE A 260 -9.49 -2.31 -1.91
CA ILE A 260 -10.33 -1.31 -1.22
C ILE A 260 -9.50 -0.52 -0.21
N VAL A 261 -8.70 -1.18 0.62
CA VAL A 261 -7.92 -0.50 1.66
C VAL A 261 -6.88 0.44 1.07
N VAL A 262 -6.17 0.01 0.02
CA VAL A 262 -5.17 0.88 -0.63
C VAL A 262 -5.85 2.06 -1.30
N LEU A 263 -6.97 1.86 -2.02
CA LEU A 263 -7.73 2.97 -2.61
C LEU A 263 -8.22 3.97 -1.54
N CYS A 264 -8.76 3.48 -0.43
CA CYS A 264 -9.15 4.34 0.69
C CYS A 264 -7.96 5.10 1.27
N ALA A 265 -6.85 4.40 1.54
CA ALA A 265 -5.63 4.99 2.11
C ALA A 265 -5.01 6.07 1.20
N MET A 266 -5.22 5.98 -0.11
CA MET A 266 -4.77 6.98 -1.09
C MET A 266 -5.74 8.15 -1.25
N SER A 267 -7.04 7.88 -1.16
CA SER A 267 -8.08 8.91 -1.25
C SER A 267 -8.06 9.88 -0.06
N VAL A 268 -7.69 9.42 1.14
CA VAL A 268 -7.68 10.24 2.36
C VAL A 268 -6.71 11.42 2.28
N PRO A 269 -5.41 11.24 1.96
CA PRO A 269 -4.49 12.35 1.74
C PRO A 269 -4.95 13.31 0.63
N CYS A 270 -5.51 12.78 -0.46
CA CYS A 270 -6.00 13.62 -1.56
C CYS A 270 -7.22 14.45 -1.16
N ALA A 271 -8.16 13.88 -0.41
CA ALA A 271 -9.32 14.60 0.10
C ALA A 271 -8.90 15.68 1.11
N LEU A 272 -7.96 15.37 1.99
CA LEU A 272 -7.36 16.35 2.92
C LEU A 272 -6.69 17.49 2.14
N LEU A 273 -5.90 17.19 1.11
CA LEU A 273 -5.25 18.20 0.27
C LEU A 273 -6.28 19.11 -0.42
N ILE A 274 -7.37 18.55 -0.97
CA ILE A 274 -8.43 19.33 -1.62
C ILE A 274 -9.14 20.24 -0.60
N MET A 275 -9.47 19.73 0.59
CA MET A 275 -10.09 20.54 1.66
C MET A 275 -9.18 21.69 2.10
N LEU A 276 -7.87 21.44 2.14
CA LEU A 276 -6.86 22.42 2.49
C LEU A 276 -6.68 23.50 1.41
N VAL A 277 -6.75 23.13 0.13
CA VAL A 277 -6.68 24.06 -1.02
C VAL A 277 -7.94 24.93 -1.11
N ILE A 278 -9.13 24.36 -0.88
CA ILE A 278 -10.40 25.11 -0.89
C ILE A 278 -10.52 26.04 0.33
N GLY A 279 -9.74 25.81 1.39
CA GLY A 279 -9.79 26.60 2.60
C GLY A 279 -11.06 26.35 3.43
N LEU A 280 -11.63 25.14 3.36
CA LEU A 280 -12.90 24.80 4.01
C LEU A 280 -12.86 24.97 5.53
N ILE A 281 -11.70 24.76 6.17
CA ILE A 281 -11.51 24.82 7.63
C ILE A 281 -10.20 25.56 7.96
N PRO A 282 -10.18 26.90 7.93
CA PRO A 282 -8.96 27.69 8.14
C PRO A 282 -8.42 27.58 9.58
N SER A 283 -9.31 27.47 10.58
CA SER A 283 -8.93 27.41 12.01
C SER A 283 -8.09 26.19 12.38
N PHE A 284 -8.17 25.10 11.61
CA PHE A 284 -7.44 23.85 11.87
C PHE A 284 -6.38 23.55 10.80
N LYS A 285 -5.97 24.56 10.00
CA LYS A 285 -5.04 24.39 8.87
C LYS A 285 -3.76 23.63 9.24
N MET A 286 -3.10 23.99 10.34
CA MET A 286 -1.84 23.33 10.77
C MET A 286 -2.04 21.87 11.17
N ILE A 287 -3.10 21.56 11.91
CA ILE A 287 -3.42 20.18 12.30
C ILE A 287 -3.76 19.35 11.07
N LEU A 288 -4.55 19.89 10.15
CA LEU A 288 -4.91 19.22 8.90
C LEU A 288 -3.69 18.94 8.02
N ILE A 289 -2.71 19.86 7.95
CA ILE A 289 -1.42 19.60 7.29
C ILE A 289 -0.72 18.42 7.92
N HIS A 290 -0.56 18.47 9.24
CA HIS A 290 0.16 17.44 9.97
C HIS A 290 -0.50 16.07 9.82
N VAL A 291 -1.83 15.99 9.87
CA VAL A 291 -2.60 14.77 9.62
C VAL A 291 -2.45 14.30 8.18
N MET A 292 -2.51 15.21 7.20
CA MET A 292 -2.34 14.88 5.78
C MET A 292 -0.95 14.32 5.49
N GLU A 293 0.11 14.99 5.92
CA GLU A 293 1.49 14.51 5.74
C GLU A 293 1.68 13.13 6.40
N ASN A 294 1.27 12.97 7.66
CA ASN A 294 1.38 11.71 8.38
C ASN A 294 0.52 10.59 7.77
N SER A 295 -0.64 10.92 7.18
CA SER A 295 -1.48 9.92 6.53
C SER A 295 -0.80 9.26 5.32
N ILE A 296 0.15 9.96 4.66
CA ILE A 296 0.95 9.40 3.57
C ILE A 296 1.96 8.38 4.10
N TYR A 297 2.67 8.71 5.18
CA TYR A 297 3.74 7.86 5.72
C TYR A 297 3.24 6.75 6.65
N LEU A 298 2.12 6.92 7.33
CA LEU A 298 1.55 5.94 8.26
C LEU A 298 0.53 4.99 7.60
N ASN A 299 0.20 5.20 6.32
CA ASN A 299 -0.68 4.30 5.56
C ASN A 299 -0.29 2.81 5.63
N PRO A 300 1.00 2.41 5.73
CA PRO A 300 1.34 1.00 5.70
C PRO A 300 0.87 0.29 6.97
N ILE A 301 0.69 0.98 8.09
CA ILE A 301 0.12 0.39 9.32
C ILE A 301 -1.25 -0.20 9.00
N ILE A 302 -2.12 0.58 8.36
CA ILE A 302 -3.49 0.17 8.01
C ILE A 302 -3.45 -0.91 6.93
N ILE A 303 -2.68 -0.69 5.86
CA ILE A 303 -2.59 -1.62 4.72
C ILE A 303 -2.07 -2.99 5.17
N CYS A 304 -0.94 -3.03 5.90
CA CYS A 304 -0.36 -4.27 6.41
C CYS A 304 -1.28 -4.96 7.41
N THR A 305 -1.95 -4.21 8.30
CA THR A 305 -2.88 -4.81 9.27
C THR A 305 -4.05 -5.47 8.55
N VAL A 306 -4.73 -4.79 7.62
CA VAL A 306 -5.84 -5.40 6.90
C VAL A 306 -5.37 -6.58 6.03
N LEU A 307 -4.19 -6.48 5.43
CA LEU A 307 -3.56 -7.59 4.70
C LEU A 307 -3.38 -8.82 5.59
N MET A 308 -2.78 -8.68 6.77
CA MET A 308 -2.54 -9.81 7.67
C MET A 308 -3.87 -10.44 8.13
N PHE A 309 -4.88 -9.63 8.42
CA PHE A 309 -6.19 -10.11 8.87
C PHE A 309 -7.08 -10.66 7.75
N SER A 310 -6.74 -10.41 6.48
CA SER A 310 -7.52 -10.87 5.34
C SER A 310 -7.44 -12.38 5.08
N SER A 311 -6.44 -13.06 5.64
CA SER A 311 -6.30 -14.52 5.62
C SER A 311 -6.07 -15.05 7.02
N THR A 312 -6.77 -16.12 7.41
CA THR A 312 -6.60 -16.77 8.71
C THR A 312 -5.15 -17.24 8.93
N VAL A 313 -4.51 -17.77 7.90
CA VAL A 313 -3.13 -18.28 7.97
C VAL A 313 -2.12 -17.16 8.25
N TRP A 314 -2.28 -16.01 7.59
CA TRP A 314 -1.42 -14.85 7.83
C TRP A 314 -1.69 -14.21 9.18
N ARG A 315 -2.96 -14.06 9.54
CA ARG A 315 -3.39 -13.52 10.84
C ARG A 315 -2.78 -14.32 11.98
N ASP A 316 -2.84 -15.64 11.92
CA ASP A 316 -2.38 -16.49 13.01
C ASP A 316 -0.85 -16.45 13.18
N GLU A 317 -0.08 -16.27 12.10
CA GLU A 317 1.36 -15.99 12.19
C GLU A 317 1.65 -14.56 12.66
N TYR A 318 0.91 -13.56 12.19
CA TYR A 318 1.07 -12.17 12.58
C TYR A 318 0.82 -11.97 14.07
N LEU A 319 -0.23 -12.57 14.61
CA LEU A 319 -0.56 -12.51 16.03
C LEU A 319 0.51 -13.16 16.91
N LYS A 320 1.26 -14.16 16.42
CA LYS A 320 2.40 -14.75 17.15
C LYS A 320 3.54 -13.75 17.38
N LEU A 321 3.63 -12.69 16.57
CA LEU A 321 4.65 -11.65 16.69
C LEU A 321 4.30 -10.62 17.78
N ILE A 322 3.03 -10.55 18.22
CA ILE A 322 2.61 -9.61 19.27
C ILE A 322 3.10 -10.12 20.63
N PRO A 323 3.88 -9.31 21.39
CA PRO A 323 4.31 -9.67 22.74
C PRO A 323 3.11 -10.00 23.63
N GLY A 324 3.13 -11.16 24.29
CA GLY A 324 2.05 -11.60 25.19
C GLY A 324 0.91 -12.39 24.54
N TRP A 325 0.83 -12.51 23.20
CA TRP A 325 -0.23 -13.27 22.54
C TRP A 325 -0.25 -14.77 22.93
N LYS A 326 0.94 -15.35 23.16
CA LYS A 326 1.07 -16.73 23.67
C LYS A 326 0.37 -16.92 25.03
N ARG A 327 0.39 -15.92 25.92
CA ARG A 327 -0.30 -15.99 27.23
C ARG A 327 -1.81 -15.99 27.08
N PHE A 328 -2.36 -15.17 26.16
CA PHE A 328 -3.79 -15.13 25.87
C PHE A 328 -4.33 -16.42 25.24
N ARG A 329 -3.56 -17.07 24.35
CA ARG A 329 -3.97 -18.34 23.74
C ARG A 329 -4.02 -19.48 24.77
N THR A 330 -3.03 -19.57 25.66
CA THR A 330 -3.02 -20.57 26.73
C THR A 330 -4.18 -20.34 27.72
N ALA A 331 -4.52 -19.09 28.02
CA ALA A 331 -5.67 -18.75 28.87
C ALA A 331 -7.03 -19.13 28.24
N ARG A 332 -7.19 -19.05 26.91
CA ARG A 332 -8.42 -19.50 26.22
C ARG A 332 -8.53 -21.01 26.03
N VAL A 333 -7.40 -21.73 26.02
CA VAL A 333 -7.40 -23.21 25.91
C VAL A 333 -7.72 -23.87 27.27
N PHE A 334 -7.62 -23.13 28.39
CA PHE A 334 -8.03 -23.59 29.72
C PHE A 334 -9.49 -23.25 30.05
N LYS A 335 -10.45 -23.86 29.33
CA LYS A 335 -11.81 -24.18 29.84
C LYS A 335 -12.63 -24.97 28.81
N VAL A 336 -12.10 -26.08 28.33
CA VAL A 336 -12.96 -27.20 27.92
C VAL A 336 -12.68 -28.29 28.94
N ARG A 337 -13.50 -28.36 29.99
CA ARG A 337 -13.53 -29.56 30.85
C ARG A 337 -13.82 -30.73 29.91
N PRO A 338 -13.02 -31.80 29.89
CA PRO A 338 -13.46 -33.03 29.27
C PRO A 338 -14.76 -33.43 29.98
N LYS A 339 -15.86 -33.48 29.24
CA LYS A 339 -17.09 -34.11 29.74
C LYS A 339 -16.71 -35.54 30.13
N PRO A 340 -17.02 -36.01 31.34
CA PRO A 340 -16.80 -37.40 31.70
C PRO A 340 -17.50 -38.28 30.65
N GLN A 341 -16.76 -39.26 30.13
CA GLN A 341 -17.28 -40.26 29.21
C GLN A 341 -18.46 -40.96 29.89
N LEU A 342 -19.68 -40.55 29.54
CA LEU A 342 -20.86 -41.37 29.77
C LEU A 342 -21.02 -42.29 28.56
N THR A 343 -21.08 -43.56 28.90
CA THR A 343 -21.38 -44.73 28.10
C THR A 343 -22.58 -44.54 27.16
N HIS A 344 -22.44 -45.11 25.95
CA HIS A 344 -23.48 -45.64 25.07
C HIS A 344 -24.83 -44.90 24.96
N ARG A 345 -25.05 -44.18 23.85
CA ARG A 345 -26.22 -44.40 22.98
C ARG A 345 -26.09 -43.63 21.66
N ALA A 346 -26.46 -44.31 20.59
CA ALA A 346 -26.54 -43.80 19.23
C ALA A 346 -27.39 -42.52 19.15
N SER A 347 -26.94 -41.53 18.37
CA SER A 347 -27.80 -40.66 17.58
C SER A 347 -26.98 -39.86 16.56
N THR A 348 -27.52 -39.85 15.36
CA THR A 348 -27.08 -39.33 14.06
C THR A 348 -26.98 -37.81 13.98
N ALA A 349 -25.81 -37.30 13.56
CA ALA A 349 -25.68 -36.05 12.79
C ALA A 349 -24.29 -36.03 12.11
N PRO A 350 -24.17 -35.76 10.80
CA PRO A 350 -22.90 -35.81 10.11
C PRO A 350 -22.07 -34.55 10.41
N VAL A 351 -20.85 -34.77 10.88
CA VAL A 351 -19.76 -33.80 10.81
C VAL A 351 -19.46 -33.60 9.33
N GLU A 352 -19.58 -32.38 8.80
CA GLU A 352 -19.15 -32.04 7.43
C GLU A 352 -17.69 -32.50 7.25
N PRO A 353 -17.40 -33.45 6.36
CA PRO A 353 -16.04 -33.93 6.19
C PRO A 353 -15.23 -32.89 5.41
N ASP A 354 -13.99 -32.70 5.84
CA ASP A 354 -12.98 -31.89 5.15
C ASP A 354 -12.90 -32.34 3.67
N GLU A 355 -13.33 -31.49 2.73
CA GLU A 355 -13.50 -31.84 1.31
C GLU A 355 -12.21 -32.41 0.69
N GLY A 356 -11.04 -32.03 1.21
CA GLY A 356 -9.76 -32.59 0.81
C GLY A 356 -9.62 -34.07 1.13
N LEU A 357 -10.16 -34.54 2.26
CA LEU A 357 -10.07 -35.93 2.70
C LEU A 357 -10.94 -36.85 1.85
N ILE A 358 -12.15 -36.39 1.49
CA ILE A 358 -13.05 -37.08 0.56
C ILE A 358 -12.37 -37.23 -0.81
N TYR A 359 -11.66 -36.20 -1.25
CA TYR A 359 -10.94 -36.20 -2.52
C TYR A 359 -9.80 -37.23 -2.55
N PHE A 360 -9.01 -37.32 -1.49
CA PHE A 360 -7.93 -38.31 -1.37
C PHE A 360 -8.46 -39.74 -1.24
N GLU A 361 -9.59 -39.94 -0.57
CA GLU A 361 -10.24 -41.26 -0.51
C GLU A 361 -10.81 -41.70 -1.86
N GLN A 362 -11.44 -40.78 -2.61
CA GLN A 362 -11.92 -41.07 -3.96
C GLN A 362 -10.77 -41.39 -4.91
N LEU A 363 -9.65 -40.66 -4.79
CA LEU A 363 -8.45 -40.94 -5.58
C LEU A 363 -7.89 -42.33 -5.25
N LYS A 364 -7.80 -42.68 -3.95
CA LYS A 364 -7.31 -43.99 -3.51
C LYS A 364 -8.21 -45.14 -3.98
N LYS A 365 -9.53 -44.93 -4.00
CA LYS A 365 -10.50 -45.91 -4.52
C LYS A 365 -10.45 -46.07 -6.04
N SER A 366 -10.06 -45.02 -6.78
CA SER A 366 -9.92 -45.10 -8.25
C SER A 366 -8.64 -45.78 -8.73
N TRP A 367 -7.71 -46.08 -7.82
CA TRP A 367 -6.42 -46.75 -8.10
C TRP A 367 -6.39 -48.22 -7.62
N GLN A 368 -7.51 -48.71 -7.08
CA GLN A 368 -7.80 -50.13 -6.88
C GLN A 368 -8.76 -50.60 -7.97
#